data_AF-A0A8W8M9P6-F1
#
_entry.id   AF-A0A8W8M9P6-F1
#
_cell.length_a   1.000
_cell.length_b   1.000
_cell.length_c   1.000
_cell.angle_alpha   90.00
_cell.angle_beta   90.00
_cell.angle_gamma   90.00
#
_symmetry.space_group_name_H-M   'P 1'
#
loop_
_entity.id
_entity.type
_entity.pdbx_description
1 polymer ?
#
loop_
_entity_poly.entity_id
_entity_poly.type
_entity_poly.pdbx_seq_one_letter_code
_entity_poly.pdbx_strand_id
1 'polypeptide(L)'
;MQIRFFLVAILVCALLIEDSDAWWWRRRRTSRSRCPSRSGASPYYFGTTKLLCMTKKGKRESAPSRSTWAFSHRFIYYKGKYFDFLGNSKVAISNSRLEGDKCSGGIESRPAGYSSISLACIEGCAKNYRCTFGRYGLFRNNCHKFANRISAVLCTRSSYCPAWCRGPCNDVSYGRKR
;
A
#
# COMPACT_ATOMS: atom_id res chain seq x y z
N MET A 1 -41.93 25.56 32.40
CA MET A 1 -41.39 25.49 31.03
C MET A 1 -40.65 24.19 30.70
N GLN A 2 -40.43 23.24 31.64
CA GLN A 2 -39.68 22.01 31.37
C GLN A 2 -40.50 20.84 30.81
N ILE A 3 -41.81 20.76 31.12
CA ILE A 3 -42.66 19.62 30.71
C ILE A 3 -42.84 19.54 29.18
N ARG A 4 -42.92 20.71 28.50
CA ARG A 4 -43.10 20.76 27.04
C ARG A 4 -41.88 20.27 26.27
N PHE A 5 -40.66 20.52 26.78
CA PHE A 5 -39.42 20.02 26.15
C PHE A 5 -39.28 18.51 26.27
N PHE A 6 -39.70 17.93 27.40
CA PHE A 6 -39.72 16.47 27.57
C PHE A 6 -40.67 15.78 26.58
N LEU A 7 -41.86 16.34 26.38
CA LEU A 7 -42.84 15.79 25.43
C LEU A 7 -42.33 15.84 23.98
N VAL A 8 -41.66 16.93 23.59
CA VAL A 8 -41.05 17.06 22.27
C VAL A 8 -39.89 16.08 22.09
N ALA A 9 -39.04 15.89 23.11
CA ALA A 9 -37.95 14.92 23.06
C ALA A 9 -38.44 13.47 22.91
N ILE A 10 -39.55 13.10 23.58
CA ILE A 10 -40.17 11.78 23.46
C ILE A 10 -40.72 11.57 22.03
N LEU A 11 -41.38 12.58 21.46
CA LEU A 11 -41.90 12.53 20.08
C LEU A 11 -40.79 12.38 19.05
N VAL A 12 -39.67 13.11 19.22
CA VAL A 12 -38.49 12.99 18.35
C VAL A 12 -37.86 11.62 18.46
N CYS A 13 -37.72 11.07 19.67
CA CYS A 13 -37.24 9.70 19.86
C CYS A 13 -38.18 8.66 19.22
N ALA A 14 -39.50 8.83 19.34
CA ALA A 14 -40.47 7.91 18.74
C ALA A 14 -40.43 7.90 17.21
N LEU A 15 -40.26 9.07 16.58
CA LEU A 15 -40.13 9.20 15.12
C LEU A 15 -38.80 8.66 14.58
N LEU A 16 -37.73 8.66 15.40
CA LEU A 16 -36.42 8.12 15.03
C LEU A 16 -36.27 6.60 15.24
N ILE A 17 -37.28 5.94 15.83
CA ILE A 17 -37.28 4.49 16.10
C ILE A 17 -37.82 3.68 14.90
N GLU A 18 -38.37 4.33 13.86
CA GLU A 18 -39.05 3.63 12.76
C GLU A 18 -38.20 2.64 11.96
N ASP A 19 -36.85 2.71 12.01
CA ASP A 19 -35.96 1.77 11.30
C ASP A 19 -34.99 0.99 12.20
N SER A 20 -35.27 0.94 13.51
CA SER A 20 -34.59 -0.04 14.36
C SER A 20 -35.48 -1.27 14.50
N ASP A 21 -35.19 -2.32 13.74
CA ASP A 21 -35.73 -3.63 14.04
C ASP A 21 -35.37 -3.95 15.49
N ALA A 22 -36.32 -3.77 16.42
CA ALA A 22 -36.16 -4.03 17.83
C ALA A 22 -36.04 -5.55 18.06
N TRP A 23 -34.84 -6.07 17.82
CA TRP A 23 -34.47 -7.49 17.83
C TRP A 23 -34.40 -8.12 19.22
N TRP A 24 -34.61 -7.36 20.30
CA TRP A 24 -34.35 -7.86 21.65
C TRP A 24 -35.55 -8.43 22.40
N TRP A 25 -36.80 -8.18 21.97
CA TRP A 25 -37.99 -8.53 22.78
C TRP A 25 -39.00 -9.46 22.09
N ARG A 26 -38.71 -9.98 20.88
CA ARG A 26 -39.55 -10.98 20.23
C ARG A 26 -38.75 -12.25 19.98
N ARG A 27 -39.09 -13.35 20.68
CA ARG A 27 -38.81 -14.72 20.20
C ARG A 27 -39.34 -14.81 18.78
N ARG A 28 -38.45 -14.67 17.78
CA ARG A 28 -38.86 -14.79 16.38
C ARG A 28 -39.22 -16.24 16.11
N ARG A 29 -40.52 -16.47 15.88
CA ARG A 29 -40.96 -17.57 15.04
C ARG A 29 -40.34 -17.36 13.66
N THR A 30 -39.35 -18.16 13.31
CA THR A 30 -38.86 -18.27 11.94
C THR A 30 -39.94 -18.95 11.10
N SER A 31 -40.83 -18.15 10.53
CA SER A 31 -41.84 -18.62 9.58
C SER A 31 -41.14 -18.89 8.24
N ARG A 32 -40.62 -20.12 8.08
CA ARG A 32 -40.25 -20.70 6.77
C ARG A 32 -41.41 -20.71 5.77
N SER A 33 -42.65 -20.52 6.25
CA SER A 33 -43.87 -20.60 5.45
C SER A 33 -44.09 -19.45 4.46
N ARG A 34 -43.23 -18.41 4.47
CA ARG A 34 -43.26 -17.34 3.45
C ARG A 34 -42.31 -17.59 2.27
N CYS A 35 -41.47 -18.63 2.36
CA CYS A 35 -40.54 -19.00 1.30
C CYS A 35 -41.10 -20.18 0.50
N PRO A 36 -40.99 -20.16 -0.85
CA PRO A 36 -41.42 -21.29 -1.69
C PRO A 36 -40.61 -22.55 -1.41
N SER A 37 -41.18 -23.72 -1.70
CA SER A 37 -40.51 -25.02 -1.60
C SER A 37 -39.38 -25.15 -2.63
N ARG A 38 -38.47 -26.11 -2.39
CA ARG A 38 -37.27 -26.35 -3.22
C ARG A 38 -37.58 -26.70 -4.69
N SER A 39 -38.81 -27.13 -5.00
CA SER A 39 -39.25 -27.51 -6.34
C SER A 39 -39.60 -26.27 -7.18
N GLY A 40 -38.60 -25.65 -7.79
CA GLY A 40 -38.77 -24.56 -8.76
C GLY A 40 -38.21 -23.20 -8.32
N ALA A 41 -37.66 -23.08 -7.12
CA ALA A 41 -37.05 -21.84 -6.61
C ALA A 41 -35.52 -21.95 -6.52
N SER A 42 -34.80 -20.89 -6.92
CA SER A 42 -33.35 -20.80 -6.79
C SER A 42 -32.93 -20.46 -5.35
N PRO A 43 -31.89 -21.10 -4.79
CA PRO A 43 -31.42 -20.79 -3.44
C PRO A 43 -30.75 -19.42 -3.41
N TYR A 44 -30.91 -18.69 -2.31
CA TYR A 44 -30.14 -17.49 -1.99
C TYR A 44 -29.37 -17.69 -0.68
N TYR A 45 -28.22 -17.04 -0.56
CA TYR A 45 -27.30 -17.21 0.56
C TYR A 45 -27.00 -15.86 1.19
N PHE A 46 -27.06 -15.80 2.52
CA PHE A 46 -26.47 -14.68 3.25
C PHE A 46 -24.96 -14.88 3.32
N GLY A 47 -24.23 -14.02 2.62
CA GLY A 47 -22.79 -13.90 2.79
C GLY A 47 -22.47 -12.83 3.83
N THR A 48 -21.41 -13.03 4.61
CA THR A 48 -20.81 -11.96 5.41
C THR A 48 -19.38 -11.72 4.95
N THR A 49 -18.95 -10.46 4.93
CA THR A 49 -17.55 -10.08 4.74
C THR A 49 -17.14 -9.24 5.94
N LYS A 50 -15.93 -9.45 6.46
CA LYS A 50 -15.41 -8.65 7.58
C LYS A 50 -15.36 -7.16 7.18
N LEU A 51 -16.20 -6.33 7.79
CA LEU A 51 -16.27 -4.89 7.51
C LEU A 51 -14.90 -4.21 7.63
N LEU A 52 -14.11 -4.60 8.64
CA LEU A 52 -12.73 -4.14 8.84
C LEU A 52 -11.76 -4.46 7.68
N CYS A 53 -12.01 -5.54 6.94
CA CYS A 53 -11.23 -5.88 5.74
C CYS A 53 -11.66 -5.01 4.56
N MET A 54 -12.96 -4.72 4.44
CA MET A 54 -13.50 -3.82 3.40
C MET A 54 -13.13 -2.36 3.64
N THR A 55 -13.07 -1.89 4.88
CA THR A 55 -12.57 -0.54 5.20
C THR A 55 -11.05 -0.43 5.00
N LYS A 56 -10.32 -1.55 5.05
CA LYS A 56 -8.91 -1.64 4.62
C LYS A 56 -8.76 -1.74 3.09
N LYS A 57 -9.82 -2.01 2.30
CA LYS A 57 -9.80 -1.84 0.83
C LYS A 57 -9.83 -0.35 0.47
N GLY A 58 -8.77 0.36 0.85
CA GLY A 58 -8.60 1.79 0.64
C GLY A 58 -7.36 2.33 1.35
N LYS A 59 -7.03 1.75 2.52
CA LYS A 59 -5.68 1.84 3.07
C LYS A 59 -4.80 0.88 2.27
N ARG A 60 -4.08 1.41 1.26
CA ARG A 60 -2.89 0.72 0.71
C ARG A 60 -2.14 0.17 1.92
N GLU A 61 -1.92 -1.15 1.98
CA GLU A 61 -0.90 -1.68 2.89
C GLU A 61 0.34 -0.83 2.63
N SER A 62 0.75 -0.08 3.66
CA SER A 62 1.87 0.84 3.50
C SER A 62 3.04 0.01 3.00
N ALA A 63 3.64 0.43 1.89
CA ALA A 63 4.74 -0.30 1.30
C ALA A 63 5.80 -0.59 2.39
N PRO A 64 6.44 -1.77 2.35
CA PRO A 64 7.52 -2.09 3.25
C PRO A 64 8.52 -0.94 3.26
N SER A 65 8.69 -0.34 4.43
CA SER A 65 9.60 0.77 4.62
C SER A 65 10.54 0.44 5.78
N ARG A 66 11.66 1.14 5.79
CA ARG A 66 12.71 0.99 6.77
C ARG A 66 13.12 2.37 7.28
N SER A 67 13.71 2.40 8.48
CA SER A 67 14.17 3.65 9.09
C SER A 67 15.07 4.44 8.12
N THR A 68 14.87 5.75 8.06
CA THR A 68 15.66 6.63 7.18
C THR A 68 16.87 7.26 7.85
N TRP A 69 17.12 6.90 9.11
CA TRP A 69 18.13 7.49 10.00
C TRP A 69 19.22 6.51 10.43
N ALA A 70 19.21 5.29 9.91
CA ALA A 70 20.24 4.30 10.21
C ALA A 70 21.57 4.68 9.55
N PHE A 71 22.68 4.58 10.29
CA PHE A 71 24.04 4.72 9.77
C PHE A 71 24.44 3.49 8.94
N SER A 72 23.75 3.31 7.81
CA SER A 72 23.94 2.22 6.86
C SER A 72 23.54 2.73 5.47
N HIS A 73 24.11 2.12 4.43
CA HIS A 73 23.67 2.36 3.06
C HIS A 73 22.53 1.41 2.71
N ARG A 74 21.46 1.93 2.11
CA ARG A 74 20.29 1.14 1.71
C ARG A 74 20.06 1.25 0.21
N PHE A 75 19.82 0.10 -0.41
CA PHE A 75 19.58 -0.05 -1.84
C PHE A 75 18.37 -0.97 -2.07
N ILE A 76 17.91 -1.04 -3.32
CA ILE A 76 16.90 -2.01 -3.75
C ILE A 76 17.55 -3.04 -4.66
N TYR A 77 17.29 -4.31 -4.40
CA TYR A 77 17.58 -5.41 -5.32
C TYR A 77 16.26 -5.90 -5.92
N TYR A 78 16.14 -5.85 -7.25
CA TYR A 78 14.93 -6.30 -7.95
C TYR A 78 15.30 -6.89 -9.31
N LYS A 79 14.81 -8.12 -9.59
CA LYS A 79 15.02 -8.85 -10.86
C LYS A 79 16.49 -8.85 -11.32
N GLY A 80 17.42 -9.17 -10.42
CA GLY A 80 18.85 -9.28 -10.75
C GLY A 80 19.62 -7.96 -10.80
N LYS A 81 18.97 -6.83 -10.55
CA LYS A 81 19.61 -5.50 -10.56
C LYS A 81 19.64 -4.87 -9.18
N TYR A 82 20.76 -4.22 -8.87
CA TYR A 82 20.93 -3.33 -7.74
C TYR A 82 20.65 -1.89 -8.18
N PHE A 83 19.89 -1.18 -7.36
CA PHE A 83 19.55 0.23 -7.52
C PHE A 83 20.06 1.00 -6.30
N ASP A 84 21.08 1.83 -6.53
CA ASP A 84 21.83 2.51 -5.50
C ASP A 84 21.75 4.03 -5.65
N PHE A 85 21.57 4.75 -4.55
CA PHE A 85 21.60 6.22 -4.56
C PHE A 85 22.44 6.70 -3.38
N LEU A 86 23.63 7.25 -3.63
CA LEU A 86 24.59 7.56 -2.57
C LEU A 86 25.43 8.81 -2.90
N GLY A 87 25.53 9.74 -1.95
CA GLY A 87 26.37 10.94 -2.10
C GLY A 87 25.96 11.79 -3.31
N ASN A 88 26.87 12.62 -3.84
CA ASN A 88 26.57 13.50 -4.99
C ASN A 88 26.35 12.75 -6.32
N SER A 89 26.23 11.42 -6.32
CA SER A 89 26.10 10.62 -7.53
C SER A 89 24.70 10.66 -8.14
N LYS A 90 24.62 10.18 -9.38
CA LYS A 90 23.37 9.73 -10.01
C LYS A 90 22.90 8.44 -9.32
N VAL A 91 21.65 8.04 -9.58
CA VAL A 91 21.24 6.67 -9.22
C VAL A 91 22.09 5.70 -10.04
N ALA A 92 22.68 4.69 -9.40
CA ALA A 92 23.44 3.65 -10.06
C ALA A 92 22.59 2.39 -10.25
N ILE A 93 22.66 1.80 -11.44
CA ILE A 93 22.05 0.51 -11.78
C ILE A 93 23.15 -0.47 -12.15
N SER A 94 23.23 -1.61 -11.45
CA SER A 94 24.29 -2.61 -11.62
C SER A 94 23.81 -4.04 -11.41
N ASN A 95 24.62 -5.02 -11.82
CA ASN A 95 24.41 -6.44 -11.52
C ASN A 95 25.06 -6.89 -10.20
N SER A 96 25.77 -5.99 -9.52
CA SER A 96 26.52 -6.25 -8.29
C SER A 96 26.32 -5.10 -7.30
N ARG A 97 26.34 -5.41 -6.01
CA ARG A 97 26.25 -4.43 -4.94
C ARG A 97 27.36 -3.38 -5.05
N LEU A 98 27.02 -2.10 -4.86
CA LEU A 98 27.99 -1.01 -4.80
C LEU A 98 29.03 -1.27 -3.70
N GLU A 99 30.32 -1.20 -4.06
CA GLU A 99 31.46 -1.51 -3.17
C GLU A 99 31.31 -2.86 -2.44
N GLY A 100 30.69 -3.85 -3.11
CA GLY A 100 30.37 -5.15 -2.50
C GLY A 100 31.57 -6.02 -2.18
N ASP A 101 32.68 -5.80 -2.86
CA ASP A 101 33.99 -6.40 -2.68
C ASP A 101 34.77 -5.81 -1.49
N LYS A 102 34.53 -4.54 -1.17
CA LYS A 102 35.26 -3.82 -0.10
C LYS A 102 34.49 -3.75 1.21
N CYS A 103 33.17 -3.66 1.13
CA CYS A 103 32.32 -3.43 2.29
C CYS A 103 31.44 -4.64 2.56
N SER A 104 31.45 -5.19 3.79
CA SER A 104 30.54 -6.26 4.21
C SER A 104 29.07 -5.83 4.08
N GLY A 105 28.20 -6.74 3.65
CA GLY A 105 26.76 -6.49 3.53
C GLY A 105 26.08 -7.49 2.60
N GLY A 106 24.75 -7.40 2.53
CA GLY A 106 23.95 -8.32 1.72
C GLY A 106 22.50 -7.86 1.59
N ILE A 107 21.70 -8.69 0.93
CA ILE A 107 20.24 -8.57 0.90
C ILE A 107 19.64 -9.20 2.16
N GLU A 108 18.46 -8.73 2.57
CA GLU A 108 17.73 -9.34 3.69
C GLU A 108 17.41 -10.81 3.38
N SER A 109 17.44 -11.68 4.40
CA SER A 109 17.18 -13.13 4.25
C SER A 109 15.76 -13.46 3.79
N ARG A 110 14.83 -12.52 3.94
CA ARG A 110 13.45 -12.63 3.47
C ARG A 110 13.15 -11.48 2.50
N PRO A 111 12.38 -11.71 1.43
CA PRO A 111 11.94 -10.64 0.55
C PRO A 111 11.16 -9.57 1.33
N ALA A 112 11.45 -8.30 1.06
CA ALA A 112 10.67 -7.19 1.63
C ALA A 112 9.20 -7.21 1.13
N GLY A 113 8.97 -7.71 -0.10
CA GLY A 113 7.66 -7.88 -0.73
C GLY A 113 7.79 -8.47 -2.13
N TYR A 114 6.65 -8.70 -2.79
CA TYR A 114 6.58 -9.22 -4.16
C TYR A 114 5.97 -8.17 -5.09
N SER A 115 6.39 -8.16 -6.36
CA SER A 115 5.95 -7.15 -7.34
C SER A 115 5.88 -7.70 -8.75
N SER A 116 4.80 -7.36 -9.47
CA SER A 116 4.62 -7.62 -10.90
C SER A 116 5.11 -6.48 -11.81
N ILE A 117 5.66 -5.40 -11.25
CA ILE A 117 6.18 -4.25 -12.01
C ILE A 117 7.32 -4.68 -12.93
N SER A 118 7.39 -4.12 -14.14
CA SER A 118 8.48 -4.45 -15.08
C SER A 118 9.82 -3.89 -14.60
N LEU A 119 10.92 -4.58 -14.95
CA LEU A 119 12.26 -4.05 -14.67
C LEU A 119 12.45 -2.68 -15.34
N ALA A 120 12.02 -2.54 -16.60
CA ALA A 120 12.07 -1.29 -17.35
C ALA A 120 11.38 -0.12 -16.63
N CYS A 121 10.26 -0.37 -15.92
CA CYS A 121 9.61 0.68 -15.12
C CYS A 121 10.51 1.15 -13.98
N ILE A 122 11.15 0.23 -13.25
CA ILE A 122 12.02 0.58 -12.12
C ILE A 122 13.31 1.26 -12.60
N GLU A 123 13.86 0.83 -13.74
CA GLU A 123 14.96 1.56 -14.39
C GLU A 123 14.53 2.97 -14.79
N GLY A 124 13.31 3.14 -15.30
CA GLY A 124 12.72 4.46 -15.57
C GLY A 124 12.58 5.32 -14.32
N CYS A 125 12.15 4.74 -13.19
CA CYS A 125 12.12 5.41 -11.90
C CYS A 125 13.52 5.89 -11.49
N ALA A 126 14.53 5.02 -11.60
CA ALA A 126 15.92 5.35 -11.29
C ALA A 126 16.45 6.50 -12.16
N LYS A 127 16.21 6.45 -13.48
CA LYS A 127 16.57 7.50 -14.45
C LYS A 127 15.98 8.86 -14.12
N ASN A 128 14.74 8.88 -13.63
CA ASN A 128 14.03 10.12 -13.33
C ASN A 128 14.18 10.59 -11.88
N TYR A 129 14.72 9.76 -10.97
CA TYR A 129 14.66 9.99 -9.53
C TYR A 129 15.24 11.36 -9.11
N ARG A 130 16.45 11.70 -9.57
CA ARG A 130 17.11 12.95 -9.18
C ARG A 130 16.40 14.17 -9.77
N CYS A 131 15.84 14.05 -10.96
CA CYS A 131 15.00 15.08 -11.57
C CYS A 131 13.68 15.29 -10.80
N THR A 132 13.09 14.22 -10.25
CA THR A 132 11.83 14.30 -9.50
C THR A 132 12.01 14.74 -8.05
N PHE A 133 13.07 14.27 -7.37
CA PHE A 133 13.22 14.42 -5.92
C PHE A 133 14.46 15.22 -5.49
N GLY A 134 15.24 15.72 -6.45
CA GLY A 134 16.43 16.53 -6.22
C GLY A 134 17.69 15.72 -5.93
N ARG A 135 18.79 16.42 -5.63
CA ARG A 135 20.11 15.85 -5.33
C ARG A 135 20.14 15.15 -3.97
N TYR A 136 21.18 14.36 -3.75
CA TYR A 136 21.38 13.67 -2.48
C TYR A 136 21.55 14.66 -1.33
N GLY A 137 20.92 14.37 -0.21
CA GLY A 137 21.12 15.10 1.03
C GLY A 137 20.93 14.17 2.21
N LEU A 138 21.91 14.13 3.11
CA LEU A 138 22.01 13.14 4.19
C LEU A 138 20.71 12.98 5.00
N PHE A 139 20.00 14.09 5.25
CA PHE A 139 18.77 14.11 6.04
C PHE A 139 17.48 14.27 5.23
N ARG A 140 17.59 14.58 3.92
CA ARG A 140 16.44 14.91 3.07
C ARG A 140 16.19 13.81 2.04
N ASN A 141 16.99 13.81 0.97
CA ASN A 141 16.89 12.84 -0.11
C ASN A 141 18.10 11.91 -0.08
N ASN A 142 18.07 10.92 0.81
CA ASN A 142 19.18 9.98 1.02
C ASN A 142 18.88 8.59 0.46
N CYS A 143 19.82 7.65 0.64
CA CYS A 143 19.71 6.26 0.18
C CYS A 143 18.48 5.52 0.74
N HIS A 144 18.11 5.77 2.00
CA HIS A 144 16.93 5.15 2.61
C HIS A 144 15.63 5.70 2.04
N LYS A 145 15.54 7.01 1.82
CA LYS A 145 14.37 7.64 1.20
C LYS A 145 14.19 7.15 -0.23
N PHE A 146 15.29 7.02 -0.97
CA PHE A 146 15.30 6.39 -2.28
C PHE A 146 14.74 4.96 -2.23
N ALA A 147 15.31 4.10 -1.38
CA ALA A 147 14.87 2.71 -1.27
C ALA A 147 13.38 2.59 -0.89
N ASN A 148 12.91 3.39 0.06
CA ASN A 148 11.50 3.40 0.48
C ASN A 148 10.57 3.88 -0.64
N ARG A 149 10.98 4.86 -1.46
CA ARG A 149 10.18 5.33 -2.61
C ARG A 149 10.08 4.27 -3.70
N ILE A 150 11.19 3.61 -4.03
CA ILE A 150 11.19 2.51 -5.01
C ILE A 150 10.37 1.32 -4.47
N SER A 151 10.50 0.98 -3.18
CA SER A 151 9.65 -0.01 -2.51
C SER A 151 8.16 0.31 -2.66
N ALA A 152 7.78 1.59 -2.54
CA ALA A 152 6.40 2.03 -2.75
C ALA A 152 5.89 1.87 -4.20
N VAL A 153 6.77 1.99 -5.19
CA VAL A 153 6.43 1.66 -6.59
C VAL A 153 6.25 0.16 -6.78
N LEU A 154 7.14 -0.63 -6.18
CA LEU A 154 7.13 -2.09 -6.28
C LEU A 154 5.92 -2.71 -5.56
N CYS A 155 5.56 -2.18 -4.39
CA CYS A 155 4.51 -2.71 -3.53
C CYS A 155 3.12 -2.21 -3.96
N THR A 156 2.69 -2.59 -5.16
CA THR A 156 1.35 -2.29 -5.67
C THR A 156 0.68 -3.56 -6.21
N ARG A 157 -0.67 -3.58 -6.21
CA ARG A 157 -1.45 -4.71 -6.74
C ARG A 157 -1.56 -4.73 -8.26
N SER A 158 -1.11 -3.67 -8.93
CA SER A 158 -1.17 -3.54 -10.38
C SER A 158 0.23 -3.52 -10.98
N SER A 159 0.34 -3.80 -12.27
CA SER A 159 1.59 -3.63 -13.05
C SER A 159 1.80 -2.17 -13.51
N TYR A 160 1.07 -1.22 -12.93
CA TYR A 160 1.07 0.17 -13.35
C TYR A 160 2.39 0.87 -13.07
N CYS A 161 2.98 1.47 -14.10
CA CYS A 161 4.19 2.28 -13.96
C CYS A 161 3.87 3.76 -13.71
N PRO A 162 4.29 4.34 -12.56
CA PRO A 162 4.02 5.73 -12.23
C PRO A 162 4.50 6.72 -13.28
N ALA A 163 3.79 7.84 -13.45
CA ALA A 163 4.12 8.87 -14.43
C ALA A 163 5.56 9.40 -14.29
N TRP A 164 6.04 9.63 -13.05
CA TRP A 164 7.40 10.12 -12.81
C TRP A 164 8.48 9.10 -13.20
N CYS A 165 8.16 7.80 -13.27
CA CYS A 165 9.08 6.77 -13.78
C CYS A 165 9.16 6.73 -15.31
N ARG A 166 8.20 7.36 -16.00
CA ARG A 166 8.12 7.44 -17.47
C ARG A 166 8.56 8.82 -18.00
N GLY A 167 9.16 9.65 -17.15
CA GLY A 167 9.65 10.96 -17.55
C GLY A 167 10.86 10.87 -18.49
N PRO A 168 11.19 11.97 -19.19
CA PRO A 168 12.26 12.01 -20.19
C PRO A 168 13.67 12.11 -19.59
N CYS A 169 13.79 12.28 -18.26
CA CYS A 169 15.08 12.44 -17.61
C CYS A 169 15.86 11.11 -17.63
N ASN A 170 17.17 11.19 -17.90
CA ASN A 170 18.07 10.04 -17.99
C ASN A 170 19.28 10.23 -17.07
N ASP A 171 19.02 10.49 -15.80
CA ASP A 171 20.02 10.89 -14.81
C ASP A 171 20.46 9.72 -13.94
N VAL A 172 21.02 8.73 -14.62
CA VAL A 172 21.47 7.46 -14.06
C VAL A 172 22.93 7.18 -14.43
N SER A 173 23.59 6.32 -13.68
CA SER A 173 24.86 5.69 -14.05
C SER A 173 24.66 4.18 -14.14
N TYR A 174 25.31 3.55 -15.13
CA TYR A 174 25.34 2.10 -15.25
C TYR A 174 26.68 1.57 -14.78
N GLY A 175 26.67 0.67 -13.80
CA GLY A 175 27.87 0.04 -13.29
C GLY A 175 28.32 -1.11 -14.19
N ARG A 176 29.54 -1.02 -14.74
CA ARG A 176 30.38 -2.19 -15.00
C ARG A 176 31.27 -2.39 -13.78
N LYS A 177 31.54 -3.64 -13.39
CA LYS A 177 32.58 -3.98 -12.41
C LYS A 177 33.81 -3.10 -12.70
N ARG A 178 34.25 -2.31 -11.71
CA ARG A 178 35.67 -1.99 -11.60
C ARG A 178 36.31 -3.13 -10.84
#